data_AF-A0A1M2VFF8-F1
#
_entry.id   AF-A0A1M2VFF8-F1
#
_cell.length_a   1.000
_cell.length_b   1.000
_cell.length_c   1.000
_cell.angle_alpha   90.00
_cell.angle_beta   90.00
_cell.angle_gamma   90.00
#
_symmetry.space_group_name_H-M   'P 1'
#
loop_
_entity.id
_entity.type
_entity.pdbx_description
1 polymer ?
#
loop_
_entity_poly.entity_id
_entity_poly.type
_entity_poly.pdbx_seq_one_letter_code
_entity_poly.pdbx_strand_id
1 'polypeptide(L)'
;MTSLQESARTDGGTEAKVQRRDLCISKTVIVLGKTTIDRLLAKLFNLLWSSNLVPTPQDTEEVRFIKETTEQDWANNLAFTIRAQTLRPFYNLFLLLWPYPAKFALPPPRPSRDYFDNPGLADWLGYDSWRIGRFLPYRDRDTPLRSLYRMHAWLCACDEISFGYEAQYFYSHPEPEWRLENVPDPKDPDPIRYAILAGLVEMMAVAFNDRFELGLPRLGEGLSYMFYGKLLGEGRKVQVPEERPPAWAANVPPVPGPLVVLRKDGQETGGRAWMKRNVLLGGAAYLDWA
;
A
#
# COMPACT_ATOMS: atom_id res chain seq x y z
N MET A 1 72.76 33.01 27.39
CA MET A 1 72.07 33.05 28.70
C MET A 1 70.69 33.65 28.47
N THR A 2 69.66 33.07 29.12
CA THR A 2 68.21 33.45 29.10
C THR A 2 67.51 33.31 27.73
N SER A 3 66.27 32.83 27.59
CA SER A 3 65.21 32.42 28.52
C SER A 3 64.08 31.70 27.74
N LEU A 4 63.39 30.76 28.41
CA LEU A 4 61.94 30.53 28.40
C LEU A 4 61.18 30.50 27.05
N GLN A 5 60.66 29.31 26.70
CA GLN A 5 59.22 29.19 26.42
C GLN A 5 58.74 27.76 26.69
N GLU A 6 58.13 27.62 27.86
CA GLU A 6 57.32 26.49 28.30
C GLU A 6 55.85 26.78 27.95
N SER A 7 55.06 25.72 27.80
CA SER A 7 53.59 25.68 27.87
C SER A 7 52.76 26.21 26.68
N ALA A 8 52.26 25.28 25.86
CA ALA A 8 50.85 25.23 25.44
C ALA A 8 50.57 23.90 24.72
N ARG A 9 50.40 22.80 25.46
CA ARG A 9 49.95 21.53 24.83
C ARG A 9 49.20 20.60 25.77
N THR A 10 48.12 21.09 26.36
CA THR A 10 47.09 20.24 26.98
C THR A 10 45.79 21.01 26.97
N ASP A 11 44.87 20.69 26.05
CA ASP A 11 43.41 20.88 26.26
C ASP A 11 42.56 20.24 25.14
N GLY A 12 43.10 20.09 23.92
CA GLY A 12 42.32 19.50 22.80
C GLY A 12 41.95 18.01 22.91
N GLY A 13 42.58 17.25 23.82
CA GLY A 13 42.33 15.81 23.98
C GLY A 13 41.15 15.47 24.91
N THR A 14 40.82 16.37 25.84
CA THR A 14 39.75 16.17 26.83
C THR A 14 38.42 16.62 26.26
N GLU A 15 38.36 17.78 25.60
CA GLU A 15 37.16 18.25 24.90
C GLU A 15 36.72 17.30 23.79
N ALA A 16 37.63 16.80 22.94
CA ALA A 16 37.28 15.87 21.87
C ALA A 16 36.78 14.51 22.39
N LYS A 17 37.26 14.05 23.57
CA LYS A 17 36.78 12.81 24.23
C LYS A 17 35.45 13.01 24.95
N VAL A 18 35.25 14.16 25.58
CA VAL A 18 33.99 14.54 26.22
C VAL A 18 32.90 14.71 25.15
N GLN A 19 33.18 15.46 24.08
CA GLN A 19 32.25 15.68 22.98
C GLN A 19 31.92 14.38 22.21
N ARG A 20 32.88 13.45 22.04
CA ARG A 20 32.60 12.10 21.50
C ARG A 20 31.76 11.23 22.44
N ARG A 21 32.00 11.30 23.76
CA ARG A 21 31.22 10.56 24.76
C ARG A 21 29.80 11.09 24.84
N ASP A 22 29.62 12.40 24.82
CA ASP A 22 28.30 13.04 24.87
C ASP A 22 27.48 12.77 23.60
N LEU A 23 28.11 12.75 22.42
CA LEU A 23 27.45 12.31 21.18
C LEU A 23 27.04 10.84 21.23
N CYS A 24 27.85 9.97 21.84
CA CYS A 24 27.58 8.54 21.96
C CYS A 24 26.46 8.24 22.95
N ILE A 25 26.47 8.91 24.11
CA ILE A 25 25.42 8.83 25.13
C ILE A 25 24.11 9.38 24.57
N SER A 26 24.14 10.53 23.90
CA SER A 26 22.96 11.12 23.25
C SER A 26 22.35 10.17 22.20
N LYS A 27 23.16 9.58 21.31
CA LYS A 27 22.68 8.57 20.34
C LYS A 27 22.09 7.35 21.03
N THR A 28 22.72 6.87 22.10
CA THR A 28 22.25 5.70 22.86
C THR A 28 20.91 6.00 23.55
N VAL A 29 20.77 7.15 24.19
CA VAL A 29 19.53 7.60 24.84
C VAL A 29 18.41 7.80 23.81
N ILE A 30 18.72 8.36 22.63
CA ILE A 30 17.76 8.52 21.53
C ILE A 30 17.30 7.15 21.01
N VAL A 31 18.21 6.20 20.83
CA VAL A 31 17.87 4.83 20.39
C VAL A 31 17.05 4.11 21.46
N LEU A 32 17.44 4.20 22.74
CA LEU A 32 16.70 3.58 23.85
C LEU A 32 15.28 4.17 23.98
N GLY A 33 15.14 5.48 23.82
CA GLY A 33 13.86 6.17 23.80
C GLY A 33 12.96 5.72 22.65
N LYS A 34 13.51 5.60 21.44
CA LYS A 34 12.78 5.08 20.26
C LYS A 34 12.29 3.64 20.48
N THR A 35 13.15 2.75 20.97
CA THR A 35 12.77 1.36 21.26
C THR A 35 11.71 1.27 22.36
N THR A 36 11.75 2.17 23.34
CA THR A 36 10.74 2.22 24.41
C THR A 36 9.38 2.65 23.87
N ILE A 37 9.35 3.68 23.01
CA ILE A 37 8.12 4.14 22.35
C ILE A 37 7.52 3.02 21.50
N ASP A 38 8.34 2.34 20.68
CA ASP A 38 7.85 1.26 19.81
C ASP A 38 7.21 0.13 20.63
N ARG A 39 7.82 -0.26 21.75
CA ARG A 39 7.26 -1.28 22.66
C ARG A 39 5.95 -0.84 23.31
N LEU A 40 5.83 0.43 23.70
CA LEU A 40 4.59 0.97 24.27
C LEU A 40 3.47 0.96 23.23
N LEU A 41 3.76 1.42 22.01
CA LEU A 41 2.82 1.37 20.89
C LEU A 41 2.43 -0.07 20.55
N ALA A 42 3.39 -1.00 20.53
CA ALA A 42 3.12 -2.40 20.26
C ALA A 42 2.17 -3.03 21.30
N LYS A 43 2.35 -2.72 22.59
CA LYS A 43 1.41 -3.15 23.64
C LYS A 43 0.00 -2.61 23.40
N LEU A 44 -0.12 -1.34 23.02
CA LEU A 44 -1.40 -0.73 22.69
C LEU A 44 -2.05 -1.37 21.47
N PHE A 45 -1.28 -1.61 20.39
CA PHE A 45 -1.80 -2.30 19.22
C PHE A 45 -2.25 -3.72 19.54
N ASN A 46 -1.47 -4.48 20.31
CA ASN A 46 -1.89 -5.80 20.76
C ASN A 46 -3.21 -5.76 21.55
N LEU A 47 -3.37 -4.79 22.45
CA LEU A 47 -4.60 -4.62 23.22
C LEU A 47 -5.81 -4.35 22.31
N LEU A 48 -5.64 -3.53 21.27
CA LEU A 48 -6.73 -3.10 20.39
C LEU A 48 -7.07 -4.10 19.28
N TRP A 49 -6.08 -4.86 18.79
CA TRP A 49 -6.20 -5.60 17.53
C TRP A 49 -6.03 -7.11 17.66
N SER A 50 -5.45 -7.64 18.74
CA SER A 50 -5.13 -9.08 18.83
C SER A 50 -6.35 -9.99 18.69
N SER A 51 -7.51 -9.59 19.21
CA SER A 51 -8.76 -10.34 19.06
C SER A 51 -9.23 -10.46 17.61
N ASN A 52 -8.96 -9.45 16.78
CA ASN A 52 -9.32 -9.46 15.35
C ASN A 52 -8.44 -10.41 14.55
N LEU A 53 -7.24 -10.73 15.04
CA LEU A 53 -6.31 -11.67 14.42
C LEU A 53 -6.62 -13.13 14.78
N VAL A 54 -7.57 -13.37 15.69
CA VAL A 54 -8.02 -14.74 15.98
C VAL A 54 -8.88 -15.21 14.82
N PRO A 55 -8.54 -16.36 14.19
CA PRO A 55 -9.38 -16.89 13.12
C PRO A 55 -10.75 -17.32 13.62
N THR A 56 -11.78 -17.04 12.83
CA THR A 56 -13.17 -17.36 13.13
C THR A 56 -13.74 -18.39 12.14
N PRO A 57 -14.82 -19.11 12.49
CA PRO A 57 -15.50 -19.99 11.56
C PRO A 57 -16.08 -19.28 10.33
N GLN A 58 -16.36 -17.97 10.43
CA GLN A 58 -16.88 -17.14 9.35
C GLN A 58 -15.79 -16.68 8.37
N ASP A 59 -14.52 -16.72 8.76
CA ASP A 59 -13.40 -16.37 7.89
C ASP A 59 -13.28 -17.39 6.75
N THR A 60 -12.97 -16.90 5.54
CA THR A 60 -12.55 -17.79 4.46
C THR A 60 -11.26 -18.51 4.84
N GLU A 61 -10.96 -19.61 4.16
CA GLU A 61 -9.76 -20.39 4.48
C GLU A 61 -8.48 -19.56 4.30
N GLU A 62 -8.43 -18.69 3.30
CA GLU A 62 -7.32 -17.78 3.03
C GLU A 62 -7.20 -16.73 4.13
N VAL A 63 -8.31 -16.13 4.58
CA VAL A 63 -8.31 -15.15 5.69
C VAL A 63 -7.81 -15.81 6.97
N ARG A 64 -8.31 -17.02 7.27
CA ARG A 64 -7.85 -17.83 8.40
C ARG A 64 -6.36 -18.10 8.30
N PHE A 65 -5.87 -18.49 7.12
CA PHE A 65 -4.45 -18.74 6.90
C PHE A 65 -3.59 -17.49 7.12
N ILE A 66 -4.01 -16.31 6.65
CA ILE A 66 -3.32 -15.04 6.91
C ILE A 66 -3.23 -14.77 8.42
N LYS A 67 -4.35 -14.90 9.13
CA LYS A 67 -4.42 -14.70 10.58
C LYS A 67 -3.50 -15.67 11.35
N GLU A 68 -3.52 -16.95 10.99
CA GLU A 68 -2.66 -17.99 11.57
C GLU A 68 -1.17 -17.78 11.27
N THR A 69 -0.86 -17.23 10.09
CA THR A 69 0.52 -16.98 9.63
C THR A 69 1.03 -15.59 10.03
N THR A 70 0.20 -14.78 10.69
CA THR A 70 0.62 -13.46 11.16
C THR A 70 1.73 -13.60 12.19
N GLU A 71 2.85 -12.93 11.95
CA GLU A 71 4.04 -13.00 12.81
C GLU A 71 3.73 -12.62 14.25
N GLN A 72 4.35 -13.31 15.22
CA GLN A 72 4.17 -12.99 16.64
C GLN A 72 4.59 -11.55 16.99
N ASP A 73 5.55 -10.98 16.27
CA ASP A 73 6.08 -9.62 16.53
C ASP A 73 5.44 -8.52 15.65
N TRP A 74 4.31 -8.82 15.02
CA TRP A 74 3.63 -7.90 14.09
C TRP A 74 3.43 -6.50 14.68
N ALA A 75 3.14 -6.38 15.98
CA ALA A 75 2.83 -5.10 16.63
C ALA A 75 4.06 -4.21 16.80
N ASN A 76 5.23 -4.79 17.13
CA ASN A 76 6.49 -4.04 17.19
C ASN A 76 6.93 -3.65 15.78
N ASN A 77 6.80 -4.57 14.82
CA ASN A 77 7.07 -4.29 13.41
C ASN A 77 6.19 -3.15 12.88
N LEU A 78 4.90 -3.12 13.23
CA LEU A 78 3.98 -2.05 12.86
C LEU A 78 4.38 -0.72 13.48
N ALA A 79 4.65 -0.69 14.80
CA ALA A 79 5.08 0.52 15.49
C ALA A 79 6.38 1.09 14.88
N PHE A 80 7.37 0.23 14.64
CA PHE A 80 8.61 0.59 13.98
C PHE A 80 8.36 1.13 12.56
N THR A 81 7.56 0.43 11.74
CA THR A 81 7.24 0.87 10.37
C THR A 81 6.56 2.24 10.40
N ILE A 82 5.56 2.47 11.25
CA ILE A 82 4.91 3.78 11.38
C ILE A 82 5.94 4.86 11.69
N ARG A 83 6.77 4.66 12.73
CA ARG A 83 7.73 5.66 13.20
C ARG A 83 8.87 5.94 12.22
N ALA A 84 9.38 4.91 11.54
CA ALA A 84 10.65 4.96 10.83
C ALA A 84 10.52 4.89 9.31
N GLN A 85 9.38 4.43 8.78
CA GLN A 85 9.23 4.09 7.36
C GLN A 85 8.03 4.76 6.69
N THR A 86 7.20 5.51 7.42
CA THR A 86 6.10 6.28 6.85
C THR A 86 6.43 7.77 6.78
N LEU A 87 5.88 8.47 5.80
CA LEU A 87 6.02 9.92 5.63
C LEU A 87 5.20 10.68 6.69
N ARG A 88 4.13 10.08 7.19
CA ARG A 88 3.20 10.73 8.13
C ARG A 88 2.95 9.87 9.38
N PRO A 89 3.95 9.67 10.24
CA PRO A 89 3.86 8.79 11.40
C PRO A 89 2.69 9.12 12.32
N PHE A 90 2.46 10.41 12.61
CA PHE A 90 1.36 10.83 13.50
C PHE A 90 -0.01 10.63 12.87
N TYR A 91 -0.15 10.85 11.57
CA TYR A 91 -1.39 10.58 10.84
C TYR A 91 -1.70 9.09 10.85
N ASN A 92 -0.73 8.23 10.52
CA ASN A 92 -0.92 6.78 10.50
C ASN A 92 -1.19 6.21 11.90
N LEU A 93 -0.53 6.75 12.93
CA LEU A 93 -0.83 6.39 14.31
C LEU A 93 -2.26 6.77 14.68
N PHE A 94 -2.67 8.02 14.42
CA PHE A 94 -4.04 8.46 14.69
C PHE A 94 -5.05 7.62 13.92
N LEU A 95 -4.80 7.36 12.64
CA LEU A 95 -5.64 6.56 11.77
C LEU A 95 -5.90 5.15 12.34
N LEU A 96 -4.86 4.50 12.90
CA LEU A 96 -4.96 3.15 13.45
C LEU A 96 -5.52 3.09 14.87
N LEU A 97 -5.30 4.13 15.68
CA LEU A 97 -5.83 4.22 17.04
C LEU A 97 -7.30 4.68 17.07
N TRP A 98 -7.71 5.46 16.08
CA TRP A 98 -9.03 6.05 16.05
C TRP A 98 -10.06 5.05 15.51
N PRO A 99 -11.05 4.60 16.30
CA PRO A 99 -11.89 3.46 15.93
C PRO A 99 -12.98 3.76 14.88
N TYR A 100 -13.28 5.04 14.58
CA TYR A 100 -14.41 5.42 13.71
C TYR A 100 -14.03 6.39 12.59
N PRO A 101 -14.48 6.20 11.33
CA PRO A 101 -15.23 5.05 10.84
C PRO A 101 -14.40 3.77 10.87
N ALA A 102 -15.06 2.60 10.97
CA ALA A 102 -14.37 1.32 11.01
C ALA A 102 -13.50 1.10 9.76
N LYS A 103 -14.04 1.43 8.59
CA LYS A 103 -13.31 1.46 7.31
C LYS A 103 -12.82 2.87 6.99
N PHE A 104 -11.64 2.98 6.40
CA PHE A 104 -11.06 4.28 6.06
C PHE A 104 -11.85 5.00 4.96
N ALA A 105 -12.10 6.28 5.19
CA ALA A 105 -12.72 7.15 4.20
C ALA A 105 -11.80 7.35 3.00
N LEU A 106 -12.42 7.64 1.85
CA LEU A 106 -11.69 8.00 0.65
C LEU A 106 -10.85 9.27 0.91
N PRO A 107 -9.56 9.30 0.54
CA PRO A 107 -8.81 10.55 0.56
C PRO A 107 -9.47 11.56 -0.40
N PRO A 108 -9.33 12.88 -0.13
CA PRO A 108 -9.88 13.91 -1.00
C PRO A 108 -9.42 13.70 -2.45
N PRO A 109 -10.35 13.44 -3.39
CA PRO A 109 -9.98 13.14 -4.76
C PRO A 109 -9.42 14.39 -5.44
N ARG A 110 -8.43 14.21 -6.32
CA ARG A 110 -7.87 15.27 -7.16
C ARG A 110 -8.15 15.00 -8.64
N PRO A 111 -8.21 16.04 -9.48
CA PRO A 111 -8.25 15.88 -10.93
C PRO A 111 -7.12 14.97 -11.42
N SER A 112 -7.41 14.10 -12.38
CA SER A 112 -6.40 13.19 -12.97
C SER A 112 -5.20 13.94 -13.54
N ARG A 113 -5.42 15.15 -14.05
CA ARG A 113 -4.38 16.02 -14.61
C ARG A 113 -3.38 16.50 -13.56
N ASP A 114 -3.82 16.73 -12.32
CA ASP A 114 -2.93 17.20 -11.25
C ASP A 114 -1.83 16.19 -10.95
N TYR A 115 -2.16 14.89 -10.91
CA TYR A 115 -1.18 13.82 -10.72
C TYR A 115 -0.22 13.71 -11.90
N PHE A 116 -0.73 13.91 -13.12
CA PHE A 116 0.10 13.87 -14.32
C PHE A 116 1.13 15.00 -14.35
N ASP A 117 0.69 16.22 -14.05
CA ASP A 117 1.55 17.41 -14.03
C ASP A 117 2.46 17.44 -12.79
N ASN A 118 2.03 16.86 -11.66
CA ASN A 118 2.78 16.80 -10.41
C ASN A 118 2.83 15.36 -9.82
N PRO A 119 3.71 14.47 -10.34
CA PRO A 119 3.74 13.06 -9.95
C PRO A 119 3.91 12.79 -8.45
N GLY A 120 4.64 13.66 -7.72
CA GLY A 120 4.82 13.53 -6.27
C GLY A 120 3.53 13.70 -5.45
N LEU A 121 2.42 14.13 -6.05
CA LEU A 121 1.12 14.13 -5.38
C LEU A 121 0.58 12.71 -5.14
N ALA A 122 0.99 11.73 -5.94
CA ALA A 122 0.56 10.35 -5.78
C ALA A 122 1.24 9.69 -4.55
N ASP A 123 2.47 10.09 -4.20
CA ASP A 123 3.17 9.66 -2.96
C ASP A 123 2.34 9.95 -1.71
N TRP A 124 1.66 11.11 -1.68
CA TRP A 124 0.79 11.49 -0.57
C TRP A 124 -0.39 10.53 -0.38
N LEU A 125 -0.80 9.78 -1.39
CA LEU A 125 -1.88 8.81 -1.27
C LEU A 125 -1.35 7.39 -1.00
N GLY A 126 -0.30 6.99 -1.71
CA GLY A 126 0.15 5.61 -1.79
C GLY A 126 1.26 5.21 -0.82
N TYR A 127 2.20 6.11 -0.54
CA TYR A 127 3.50 5.72 0.04
C TYR A 127 3.36 5.00 1.38
N ASP A 128 2.58 5.59 2.29
CA ASP A 128 2.37 5.00 3.62
C ASP A 128 1.58 3.70 3.54
N SER A 129 0.56 3.65 2.68
CA SER A 129 -0.31 2.50 2.47
C SER A 129 0.48 1.24 2.10
N TRP A 130 1.47 1.37 1.22
CA TRP A 130 2.36 0.26 0.87
C TRP A 130 3.14 -0.28 2.07
N ARG A 131 3.68 0.62 2.92
CA ARG A 131 4.49 0.25 4.08
C ARG A 131 3.69 -0.47 5.15
N ILE A 132 2.49 0.03 5.44
CA ILE A 132 1.64 -0.47 6.52
C ILE A 132 0.59 -1.48 6.05
N GLY A 133 0.37 -1.62 4.75
CA GLY A 133 -0.66 -2.47 4.13
C GLY A 133 -0.50 -3.97 4.43
N ARG A 134 0.72 -4.42 4.74
CA ARG A 134 0.97 -5.81 5.15
C ARG A 134 0.48 -6.14 6.56
N PHE A 135 0.19 -5.14 7.38
CA PHE A 135 -0.29 -5.35 8.75
C PHE A 135 -1.81 -5.37 8.81
N LEU A 136 -2.36 -6.44 9.38
CA LEU A 136 -3.81 -6.66 9.51
C LEU A 136 -4.58 -5.44 10.07
N PRO A 137 -4.13 -4.71 11.11
CA PRO A 137 -4.85 -3.53 11.59
C PRO A 137 -5.13 -2.43 10.56
N TYR A 138 -4.20 -2.21 9.63
CA TYR A 138 -4.43 -1.27 8.54
C TYR A 138 -5.27 -1.91 7.45
N ARG A 139 -4.88 -3.13 7.07
CA ARG A 139 -5.46 -3.90 5.97
C ARG A 139 -6.97 -4.15 6.17
N ASP A 140 -7.36 -4.58 7.35
CA ASP A 140 -8.76 -4.87 7.72
C ASP A 140 -9.64 -3.62 7.68
N ARG A 141 -9.04 -2.43 7.76
CA ARG A 141 -9.75 -1.15 7.72
C ARG A 141 -9.71 -0.49 6.35
N ASP A 142 -8.81 -0.90 5.48
CA ASP A 142 -8.76 -0.37 4.14
C ASP A 142 -9.95 -0.87 3.32
N THR A 143 -10.16 -0.26 2.15
CA THR A 143 -11.25 -0.62 1.25
C THR A 143 -10.76 -0.77 -0.19
N PRO A 144 -11.42 -1.62 -1.00
CA PRO A 144 -11.09 -1.75 -2.40
C PRO A 144 -11.21 -0.41 -3.14
N LEU A 145 -12.23 0.39 -2.80
CA LEU A 145 -12.42 1.70 -3.41
C LEU A 145 -11.24 2.63 -3.10
N ARG A 146 -10.76 2.67 -1.86
CA ARG A 146 -9.61 3.50 -1.49
C ARG A 146 -8.33 3.05 -2.20
N SER A 147 -8.13 1.75 -2.38
CA SER A 147 -7.03 1.19 -3.19
C SER A 147 -7.12 1.59 -4.67
N LEU A 148 -8.31 1.56 -5.28
CA LEU A 148 -8.51 2.01 -6.66
C LEU A 148 -8.14 3.49 -6.87
N TYR A 149 -8.43 4.37 -5.90
CA TYR A 149 -8.02 5.77 -6.00
C TYR A 149 -6.50 5.97 -5.84
N ARG A 150 -5.83 5.10 -5.08
CA ARG A 150 -4.35 5.10 -5.04
C ARG A 150 -3.77 4.63 -6.37
N MET A 151 -4.33 3.56 -6.96
CA MET A 151 -3.94 3.10 -8.29
C MET A 151 -4.18 4.18 -9.35
N HIS A 152 -5.34 4.84 -9.34
CA HIS A 152 -5.64 5.97 -10.24
C HIS A 152 -4.58 7.07 -10.14
N ALA A 153 -4.19 7.46 -8.94
CA ALA A 153 -3.17 8.48 -8.73
C ALA A 153 -1.81 8.07 -9.33
N TRP A 154 -1.38 6.82 -9.10
CA TRP A 154 -0.13 6.30 -9.64
C TRP A 154 -0.14 6.15 -11.16
N LEU A 155 -1.26 5.66 -11.71
CA LEU A 155 -1.45 5.54 -13.15
C LEU A 155 -1.36 6.91 -13.82
N CYS A 156 -2.03 7.92 -13.27
CA CYS A 156 -1.98 9.28 -13.78
C CYS A 156 -0.59 9.91 -13.62
N ALA A 157 0.14 9.59 -12.56
CA ALA A 157 1.53 10.02 -12.37
C ALA A 157 2.52 9.33 -13.35
N CYS A 158 2.08 8.27 -14.05
CA CYS A 158 2.89 7.34 -14.83
C CYS A 158 3.96 6.63 -13.97
N ASP A 159 3.63 6.30 -12.72
CA ASP A 159 4.47 5.50 -11.83
C ASP A 159 4.00 4.04 -11.86
N GLU A 160 4.57 3.28 -12.79
CA GLU A 160 4.19 1.89 -13.04
C GLU A 160 4.53 0.95 -11.87
N ILE A 161 5.63 1.24 -11.17
CA ILE A 161 6.12 0.41 -10.08
C ILE A 161 5.18 0.52 -8.88
N SER A 162 4.86 1.75 -8.46
CA SER A 162 3.94 1.99 -7.35
C SER A 162 2.52 1.51 -7.69
N PHE A 163 2.11 1.67 -8.94
CA PHE A 163 0.86 1.10 -9.44
C PHE A 163 0.83 -0.44 -9.32
N GLY A 164 1.89 -1.13 -9.76
CA GLY A 164 2.00 -2.59 -9.69
C GLY A 164 1.95 -3.11 -8.25
N TYR A 165 2.63 -2.45 -7.31
CA TYR A 165 2.54 -2.80 -5.89
C TYR A 165 1.12 -2.63 -5.32
N GLU A 166 0.42 -1.58 -5.71
CA GLU A 166 -0.96 -1.34 -5.27
C GLU A 166 -1.94 -2.35 -5.89
N ALA A 167 -1.76 -2.72 -7.16
CA ALA A 167 -2.54 -3.78 -7.80
C ALA A 167 -2.31 -5.14 -7.13
N GLN A 168 -1.06 -5.47 -6.80
CA GLN A 168 -0.71 -6.67 -6.03
C GLN A 168 -1.30 -6.62 -4.60
N TYR A 169 -1.29 -5.45 -3.97
CA TYR A 169 -1.94 -5.25 -2.66
C TYR A 169 -3.43 -5.55 -2.76
N PHE A 170 -4.14 -4.99 -3.76
CA PHE A 170 -5.55 -5.29 -3.99
C PHE A 170 -5.78 -6.78 -4.23
N TYR A 171 -5.02 -7.40 -5.13
CA TYR A 171 -5.14 -8.83 -5.44
C TYR A 171 -4.93 -9.72 -4.22
N SER A 172 -4.03 -9.31 -3.31
CA SER A 172 -3.73 -10.07 -2.10
C SER A 172 -4.87 -10.12 -1.08
N HIS A 173 -6.00 -9.46 -1.30
CA HIS A 173 -7.18 -9.47 -0.44
C HIS A 173 -8.12 -10.62 -0.80
N PRO A 174 -8.15 -11.72 -0.02
CA PRO A 174 -9.08 -12.81 -0.27
C PRO A 174 -10.50 -12.50 0.22
N GLU A 175 -10.69 -11.42 0.98
CA GLU A 175 -11.97 -11.07 1.57
C GLU A 175 -13.01 -10.80 0.46
N PRO A 176 -14.27 -11.29 0.58
CA PRO A 176 -15.27 -11.16 -0.49
C PRO A 176 -15.55 -9.72 -0.96
N GLU A 177 -15.43 -8.75 -0.05
CA GLU A 177 -15.61 -7.33 -0.35
C GLU A 177 -14.55 -6.78 -1.34
N TRP A 178 -13.40 -7.43 -1.45
CA TRP A 178 -12.33 -7.06 -2.39
C TRP A 178 -12.44 -7.77 -3.73
N ARG A 179 -13.46 -8.59 -3.98
CA ARG A 179 -13.73 -9.11 -5.32
C ARG A 179 -14.11 -7.96 -6.24
N LEU A 180 -13.64 -7.96 -7.49
CA LEU A 180 -13.84 -6.82 -8.39
C LEU A 180 -15.33 -6.53 -8.62
N GLU A 181 -16.15 -7.57 -8.72
CA GLU A 181 -17.60 -7.44 -8.91
C GLU A 181 -18.32 -6.75 -7.75
N ASN A 182 -17.73 -6.79 -6.55
CA ASN A 182 -18.29 -6.24 -5.32
C ASN A 182 -17.82 -4.81 -5.04
N VAL A 183 -16.92 -4.24 -5.86
CA VAL A 183 -16.47 -2.87 -5.69
C VAL A 183 -17.65 -1.91 -5.87
N PRO A 184 -18.00 -1.10 -4.86
CA PRO A 184 -19.13 -0.18 -4.96
C PRO A 184 -18.88 0.90 -6.01
N ASP A 185 -19.94 1.33 -6.68
CA ASP A 185 -19.89 2.43 -7.65
C ASP A 185 -19.50 3.74 -6.95
N PRO A 186 -18.36 4.37 -7.29
CA PRO A 186 -17.97 5.64 -6.68
C PRO A 186 -18.91 6.80 -7.06
N LYS A 187 -19.65 6.69 -8.16
CA LYS A 187 -20.41 7.80 -8.76
C LYS A 187 -19.56 9.08 -8.84
N ASP A 188 -18.33 8.92 -9.33
CA ASP A 188 -17.34 9.97 -9.26
C ASP A 188 -17.77 11.17 -10.12
N PRO A 189 -17.79 12.40 -9.58
CA PRO A 189 -18.28 13.57 -10.30
C PRO A 189 -17.32 14.05 -11.41
N ASP A 190 -16.06 13.63 -11.40
CA ASP A 190 -15.10 13.93 -12.45
C ASP A 190 -15.16 12.86 -13.55
N PRO A 191 -15.63 13.19 -14.76
CA PRO A 191 -15.83 12.21 -15.82
C PRO A 191 -14.52 11.54 -16.26
N ILE A 192 -13.39 12.25 -16.17
CA ILE A 192 -12.08 11.70 -16.54
C ILE A 192 -11.68 10.65 -15.51
N ARG A 193 -11.73 11.00 -14.22
CA ARG A 193 -11.38 10.05 -13.15
C ARG A 193 -12.32 8.85 -13.15
N TYR A 194 -13.62 9.06 -13.36
CA TYR A 194 -14.57 7.97 -13.41
C TYR A 194 -14.30 7.00 -14.56
N ALA A 195 -13.99 7.53 -15.76
CA ALA A 195 -13.59 6.74 -16.91
C ALA A 195 -12.33 5.91 -16.65
N ILE A 196 -11.34 6.50 -15.96
CA ILE A 196 -10.10 5.79 -15.62
C ILE A 196 -10.36 4.65 -14.63
N LEU A 197 -11.13 4.91 -13.56
CA LEU A 197 -11.49 3.91 -12.56
C LEU A 197 -12.27 2.75 -13.19
N ALA A 198 -13.20 3.04 -14.11
CA ALA A 198 -13.95 2.03 -14.83
C ALA A 198 -13.06 1.18 -15.76
N GLY A 199 -12.12 1.80 -16.47
CA GLY A 199 -11.15 1.07 -17.29
C GLY A 199 -10.19 0.23 -16.45
N LEU A 200 -9.81 0.74 -15.28
CA LEU A 200 -8.92 0.06 -14.34
C LEU A 200 -9.52 -1.26 -13.85
N VAL A 201 -10.75 -1.25 -13.32
CA VAL A 201 -11.37 -2.48 -12.80
C VAL A 201 -11.65 -3.54 -13.88
N GLU A 202 -11.84 -3.12 -15.13
CA GLU A 202 -11.97 -4.05 -16.27
C GLU A 202 -10.64 -4.68 -16.65
N MET A 203 -9.56 -3.91 -16.71
CA MET A 203 -8.22 -4.45 -16.98
C MET A 203 -7.73 -5.34 -15.83
N MET A 204 -8.04 -4.97 -14.59
CA MET A 204 -7.73 -5.80 -13.43
C MET A 204 -8.46 -7.16 -13.49
N ALA A 205 -9.69 -7.23 -14.00
CA ALA A 205 -10.40 -8.49 -14.14
C ALA A 205 -9.68 -9.44 -15.12
N VAL A 206 -9.19 -8.91 -16.25
CA VAL A 206 -8.36 -9.68 -17.19
C VAL A 206 -7.08 -10.16 -16.50
N ALA A 207 -6.29 -9.22 -15.96
CA ALA A 207 -5.00 -9.54 -15.34
C ALA A 207 -5.11 -10.50 -14.14
N PHE A 208 -6.17 -10.40 -13.34
CA PHE A 208 -6.38 -11.28 -12.20
C PHE A 208 -6.78 -12.69 -12.66
N ASN A 209 -7.61 -12.82 -13.69
CA ASN A 209 -7.94 -14.11 -14.30
C ASN A 209 -6.69 -14.78 -14.86
N ASP A 210 -5.80 -14.05 -15.54
CA ASP A 210 -4.52 -14.58 -16.03
C ASP A 210 -3.65 -15.12 -14.88
N ARG A 211 -3.58 -14.38 -13.74
CA ARG A 211 -2.87 -14.86 -12.54
C ARG A 211 -3.48 -16.12 -11.95
N PHE A 212 -4.80 -16.27 -12.01
CA PHE A 212 -5.43 -17.49 -11.56
C PHE A 212 -5.16 -18.68 -12.48
N GLU A 213 -5.11 -18.48 -13.80
CA GLU A 213 -4.74 -19.53 -14.76
C GLU A 213 -3.32 -20.06 -14.50
N LEU A 214 -2.42 -19.18 -14.03
CA LEU A 214 -1.08 -19.57 -13.56
C LEU A 214 -1.10 -20.31 -12.21
N GLY A 215 -2.26 -20.47 -11.58
CA GLY A 215 -2.40 -21.01 -10.25
C GLY A 215 -1.71 -20.11 -9.24
N LEU A 216 -2.19 -18.87 -9.09
CA LEU A 216 -1.81 -17.98 -7.98
C LEU A 216 -3.07 -17.51 -7.24
N PRO A 217 -3.29 -17.82 -5.95
CA PRO A 217 -4.48 -17.38 -5.21
C PRO A 217 -4.38 -15.88 -4.88
N ARG A 218 -5.49 -15.33 -4.38
CA ARG A 218 -5.60 -13.96 -3.81
C ARG A 218 -4.89 -13.83 -2.46
N LEU A 219 -3.61 -14.15 -2.44
CA LEU A 219 -2.73 -14.00 -1.29
C LEU A 219 -1.51 -13.16 -1.68
N GLY A 220 -0.87 -12.58 -0.68
CA GLY A 220 0.39 -11.85 -0.89
C GLY A 220 1.47 -12.77 -1.44
N GLU A 221 2.41 -12.19 -2.21
CA GLU A 221 3.58 -12.93 -2.68
C GLU A 221 4.34 -13.50 -1.46
N GLY A 222 4.60 -14.81 -1.48
CA GLY A 222 5.11 -15.58 -0.32
C GLY A 222 4.02 -16.32 0.45
N LEU A 223 2.94 -15.64 0.88
CA LEU A 223 1.79 -16.32 1.51
C LEU A 223 1.11 -17.27 0.52
N SER A 224 0.99 -16.87 -0.75
CA SER A 224 0.49 -17.73 -1.82
C SER A 224 1.27 -19.05 -1.91
N TYR A 225 2.60 -19.00 -1.86
CA TYR A 225 3.44 -20.20 -1.95
C TYR A 225 3.27 -21.11 -0.73
N MET A 226 3.21 -20.54 0.48
CA MET A 226 2.98 -21.32 1.70
C MET A 226 1.59 -21.95 1.72
N PHE A 227 0.57 -21.21 1.26
CA PHE A 227 -0.79 -21.73 1.15
C PHE A 227 -0.89 -22.85 0.11
N TYR A 228 -0.21 -22.73 -1.02
CA TYR A 228 -0.05 -23.82 -1.98
C TYR A 228 0.58 -25.05 -1.36
N GLY A 229 1.69 -24.87 -0.63
CA GLY A 229 2.35 -25.97 0.08
C GLY A 229 1.40 -26.69 1.04
N LYS A 230 0.59 -25.94 1.79
CA LYS A 230 -0.45 -26.48 2.66
C LYS A 230 -1.47 -27.31 1.87
N LEU A 231 -2.06 -26.74 0.82
CA LEU A 231 -3.07 -27.43 0.02
C LEU A 231 -2.54 -28.68 -0.68
N LEU A 232 -1.31 -28.62 -1.20
CA LEU A 232 -0.64 -29.78 -1.80
C LEU A 232 -0.43 -30.90 -0.77
N GLY A 233 -0.02 -30.56 0.46
CA GLY A 233 0.08 -31.51 1.57
C GLY A 233 -1.25 -32.16 1.95
N GLU A 234 -2.36 -31.45 1.74
CA GLU A 234 -3.73 -31.95 1.96
C GLU A 234 -4.34 -32.65 0.72
N GLY A 235 -3.62 -32.72 -0.42
CA GLY A 235 -4.13 -33.29 -1.67
C GLY A 235 -5.20 -32.44 -2.35
N ARG A 236 -5.28 -31.14 -2.03
CA ARG A 236 -6.30 -30.19 -2.51
C ARG A 236 -5.72 -29.28 -3.59
N LYS A 237 -6.60 -28.81 -4.49
CA LYS A 237 -6.27 -27.80 -5.50
C LYS A 237 -6.80 -26.43 -5.07
N VAL A 238 -6.12 -25.36 -5.48
CA VAL A 238 -6.67 -24.00 -5.34
C VAL A 238 -7.90 -23.87 -6.22
N GLN A 239 -9.01 -23.45 -5.61
CA GLN A 239 -10.21 -23.08 -6.35
C GLN A 239 -10.02 -21.67 -6.89
N VAL A 240 -10.41 -21.49 -8.16
CA VAL A 240 -10.28 -20.22 -8.87
C VAL A 240 -11.67 -19.61 -9.02
N PRO A 241 -12.03 -18.60 -8.22
CA PRO A 241 -13.19 -17.78 -8.52
C PRO A 241 -12.86 -16.85 -9.69
N GLU A 242 -13.67 -16.89 -10.75
CA GLU A 242 -13.58 -15.94 -11.85
C GLU A 242 -13.75 -14.51 -11.33
N GLU A 243 -12.84 -13.63 -11.73
CA GLU A 243 -12.96 -12.20 -11.49
C GLU A 243 -13.76 -11.55 -12.60
N ARG A 244 -14.72 -10.73 -12.18
CA ARG A 244 -15.59 -9.99 -13.09
C ARG A 244 -15.51 -8.51 -12.73
N PRO A 245 -15.49 -7.61 -13.72
CA PRO A 245 -15.59 -6.20 -13.43
C PRO A 245 -16.94 -5.89 -12.76
N PRO A 246 -17.02 -4.87 -11.91
CA PRO A 246 -18.28 -4.47 -11.30
C PRO A 246 -19.24 -3.94 -12.36
N ALA A 247 -20.53 -4.21 -12.17
CA ALA A 247 -21.57 -3.88 -13.16
C ALA A 247 -21.63 -2.38 -13.52
N TRP A 248 -21.24 -1.49 -12.60
CA TRP A 248 -21.22 -0.05 -12.85
C TRP A 248 -20.18 0.34 -13.91
N ALA A 249 -19.05 -0.37 -13.99
CA ALA A 249 -17.95 -0.01 -14.90
C ALA A 249 -18.41 -0.04 -16.37
N ALA A 250 -19.23 -1.02 -16.74
CA ALA A 250 -19.77 -1.16 -18.09
C ALA A 250 -20.67 0.03 -18.52
N ASN A 251 -21.27 0.73 -17.55
CA ASN A 251 -22.20 1.83 -17.80
C ASN A 251 -21.52 3.22 -17.82
N VAL A 252 -20.21 3.29 -17.55
CA VAL A 252 -19.49 4.56 -17.55
C VAL A 252 -19.27 5.04 -18.99
N PRO A 253 -19.81 6.21 -19.39
CA PRO A 253 -19.71 6.70 -20.75
C PRO A 253 -18.29 7.18 -21.08
N PRO A 254 -17.95 7.32 -22.38
CA PRO A 254 -16.74 8.00 -22.80
C PRO A 254 -16.71 9.46 -22.36
N VAL A 255 -15.50 9.97 -22.06
CA VAL A 255 -15.31 11.38 -21.73
C VAL A 255 -15.68 12.25 -22.94
N PRO A 256 -16.53 13.28 -22.78
CA PRO A 256 -16.91 14.15 -23.90
C PRO A 256 -15.74 15.04 -24.35
N GLY A 257 -15.67 15.29 -25.66
CA GLY A 257 -14.70 16.23 -26.25
C GLY A 257 -13.44 15.54 -26.81
N PRO A 258 -12.32 16.28 -26.93
CA PRO A 258 -11.06 15.73 -27.44
C PRO A 258 -10.54 14.58 -26.59
N LEU A 259 -9.71 13.73 -27.20
CA LEU A 259 -9.03 12.62 -26.52
C LEU A 259 -8.25 13.13 -25.30
N VAL A 260 -8.52 12.55 -24.14
CA VAL A 260 -7.77 12.87 -22.91
C VAL A 260 -6.47 12.09 -22.91
N VAL A 261 -5.33 12.79 -22.99
CA VAL A 261 -4.00 12.18 -23.01
C VAL A 261 -3.29 12.40 -21.67
N LEU A 262 -3.08 11.31 -20.92
CA LEU A 262 -2.36 11.26 -19.64
C LEU A 262 -1.22 10.25 -19.75
N ARG A 263 -0.24 10.58 -20.59
CA ARG A 263 0.80 9.65 -21.04
C ARG A 263 2.09 10.39 -21.41
N LYS A 264 3.26 9.78 -21.21
CA LYS A 264 4.58 10.43 -21.37
C LYS A 264 5.45 9.89 -22.52
N ASP A 265 5.15 8.70 -23.02
CA ASP A 265 5.99 7.92 -23.95
C ASP A 265 5.68 8.13 -25.45
N GLY A 266 4.74 9.02 -25.80
CA GLY A 266 4.53 9.49 -27.19
C GLY A 266 3.91 8.50 -28.19
N GLN A 267 3.84 7.21 -27.90
CA GLN A 267 3.04 6.21 -28.62
C GLN A 267 1.52 6.56 -28.65
N GLU A 268 0.77 5.96 -29.56
CA GLU A 268 -0.68 6.14 -29.68
C GLU A 268 -1.49 4.95 -29.14
N THR A 269 -0.80 3.90 -28.69
CA THR A 269 -1.44 2.70 -28.14
C THR A 269 -1.69 2.86 -26.64
N GLY A 270 -2.91 2.52 -26.23
CA GLY A 270 -3.34 2.45 -24.83
C GLY A 270 -4.27 1.25 -24.62
N GLY A 271 -4.38 0.76 -23.39
CA GLY A 271 -5.24 -0.38 -23.07
C GLY A 271 -6.68 -0.18 -23.56
N ARG A 272 -7.27 -1.22 -24.17
CA ARG A 272 -8.60 -1.15 -24.82
C ARG A 272 -9.69 -0.59 -23.91
N ALA A 273 -9.60 -0.88 -22.61
CA ALA A 273 -10.55 -0.43 -21.60
C ALA A 273 -10.59 1.09 -21.38
N TRP A 274 -9.48 1.80 -21.59
CA TRP A 274 -9.43 3.26 -21.48
C TRP A 274 -9.73 3.94 -22.82
N MET A 275 -9.25 3.37 -23.92
CA MET A 275 -9.51 3.91 -25.27
C MET A 275 -11.01 3.93 -25.60
N LYS A 276 -11.77 2.89 -25.19
CA LYS A 276 -13.24 2.90 -25.35
C LYS A 276 -13.94 4.01 -24.56
N ARG A 277 -13.24 4.66 -23.62
CA ARG A 277 -13.74 5.79 -22.81
C ARG A 277 -13.12 7.13 -23.18
N ASN A 278 -12.47 7.23 -24.35
CA ASN A 278 -11.82 8.46 -24.81
C ASN A 278 -10.68 8.93 -23.89
N VAL A 279 -9.94 7.98 -23.31
CA VAL A 279 -8.76 8.25 -22.47
C VAL A 279 -7.57 7.43 -22.96
N LEU A 280 -6.45 8.10 -23.23
CA LEU A 280 -5.15 7.51 -23.50
C LEU A 280 -4.26 7.66 -22.26
N LEU A 281 -4.06 6.55 -21.56
CA LEU A 281 -3.26 6.47 -20.33
C LEU A 281 -1.91 5.84 -20.60
N GLY A 282 -0.86 6.43 -20.03
CA GLY A 282 0.47 5.80 -19.89
C GLY A 282 0.55 4.98 -18.62
N GLY A 283 1.61 4.17 -18.50
CA GLY A 283 1.97 3.59 -17.22
C GLY A 283 1.28 2.28 -16.85
N ALA A 284 0.46 1.72 -17.74
CA ALA A 284 -0.37 0.54 -17.46
C ALA A 284 0.25 -0.79 -17.92
N ALA A 285 1.51 -0.79 -18.38
CA ALA A 285 2.16 -1.98 -18.96
C ALA A 285 2.14 -3.21 -18.01
N TYR A 286 2.08 -3.00 -16.69
CA TYR A 286 1.98 -4.06 -15.69
C TYR A 286 0.60 -4.73 -15.57
N LEU A 287 -0.43 -4.26 -16.27
CA LEU A 287 -1.70 -5.00 -16.42
C LEU A 287 -1.80 -5.73 -17.76
N ASP A 288 -0.88 -5.48 -18.69
CA ASP A 288 -0.83 -6.13 -20.01
C ASP A 288 0.01 -7.43 -19.96
N TRP A 289 -0.26 -8.33 -18.99
CA TRP A 289 0.36 -9.67 -18.97
C TRP A 289 -0.23 -10.63 -20.03
N ALA A 290 -0.91 -10.10 -21.04
CA ALA A 290 -1.51 -10.82 -22.17
C ALA A 290 -0.74 -10.60 -23.48
#